data_AF-A0A2V7QX79-F1
#
_entry.id   AF-A0A2V7QX79-F1
#
_cell.length_a   1.000
_cell.length_b   1.000
_cell.length_c   1.000
_cell.angle_alpha   90.00
_cell.angle_beta   90.00
_cell.angle_gamma   90.00
#
_symmetry.space_group_name_H-M   'P 1'
#
loop_
_entity.id
_entity.type
_entity.pdbx_description
1 polymer ?
#
loop_
_entity_poly.entity_id
_entity_poly.type
_entity_poly.pdbx_seq_one_letter_code
_entity_poly.pdbx_strand_id
1 'polypeptide(L)' 'IRGAAGGLDASSDRQAVLARVRAQFALARDAVTRSVDAIHSALTPEQWNRLPDSIRNPRVGPRSAAGSNNNRN' A
#
# COMPACT_ATOMS: atom_id res chain seq x y z
N ILE A 1 39.15 18.20 -16.11
CA ILE A 1 38.24 17.74 -15.03
C ILE A 1 36.81 17.73 -15.59
N ARG A 2 36.32 16.60 -16.11
CA ARG A 2 34.96 16.46 -16.65
C ARG A 2 34.51 15.01 -16.46
N GLY A 3 33.66 14.77 -15.47
CA GLY A 3 33.20 13.42 -15.12
C GLY A 3 32.25 13.33 -13.91
N ALA A 4 32.16 14.38 -13.07
CA ALA A 4 31.37 14.34 -11.84
C ALA A 4 29.90 14.80 -11.98
N ALA A 5 29.54 15.54 -13.05
CA ALA A 5 28.21 16.16 -13.16
C ALA A 5 27.07 15.14 -13.41
N GLY A 6 27.24 14.20 -14.35
CA GLY A 6 26.15 13.30 -14.74
C GLY A 6 25.69 12.27 -13.70
N GLY A 7 26.49 11.99 -12.67
CA GLY A 7 26.12 11.06 -11.60
C GLY A 7 25.20 11.67 -10.54
N LEU A 8 25.30 12.99 -10.32
CA LEU A 8 24.47 13.71 -9.34
C LEU A 8 23.07 13.97 -9.89
N ASP A 9 22.95 14.24 -11.19
CA ASP A 9 21.67 14.45 -11.88
C ASP A 9 20.82 13.15 -11.89
N ALA A 10 21.42 12.03 -12.29
CA ALA A 10 20.72 10.73 -12.30
C ALA A 10 20.31 10.22 -10.90
N SER A 11 21.04 10.62 -9.85
CA SER A 11 20.65 10.33 -8.46
C SER A 11 19.45 11.19 -8.03
N SER A 12 19.46 12.47 -8.40
CA SER A 12 18.39 13.42 -8.10
C SER A 12 17.10 13.06 -8.82
N ASP A 13 17.18 12.64 -10.08
CA ASP A 13 16.03 12.18 -10.87
C ASP A 13 15.36 10.95 -10.25
N ARG A 14 16.16 9.98 -9.78
CA ARG A 14 15.63 8.80 -9.09
C ARG A 14 14.94 9.17 -7.78
N GLN A 15 15.48 10.11 -7.00
CA GLN A 15 14.84 10.60 -5.79
C GLN A 15 13.51 11.31 -6.10
N ALA A 16 13.45 12.11 -7.16
CA ALA A 16 12.23 12.77 -7.60
C ALA A 16 11.15 11.76 -8.02
N VAL A 17 11.52 10.72 -8.76
CA VAL A 17 10.60 9.63 -9.14
C VAL A 17 10.11 8.88 -7.90
N LEU A 18 11.01 8.52 -6.97
CA LEU A 18 10.61 7.85 -5.72
C LEU A 18 9.68 8.71 -4.86
N ALA A 19 9.93 10.01 -4.76
CA ALA A 19 9.05 10.94 -4.06
C ALA A 19 7.66 10.99 -4.72
N ARG A 20 7.60 11.06 -6.05
CA ARG A 20 6.35 11.02 -6.81
C ARG A 20 5.58 9.72 -6.58
N VAL A 21 6.26 8.58 -6.65
CA VAL A 21 5.65 7.27 -6.41
C VAL A 21 5.13 7.15 -4.98
N ARG A 22 5.92 7.58 -3.98
CA ARG A 22 5.49 7.61 -2.58
C ARG A 22 4.23 8.46 -2.38
N ALA A 23 4.15 9.63 -3.01
CA ALA A 23 2.97 10.48 -2.96
C ALA A 23 1.73 9.79 -3.57
N GLN A 24 1.89 9.07 -4.69
CA GLN A 24 0.79 8.31 -5.29
C GLN A 24 0.31 7.17 -4.38
N PHE A 25 1.23 6.44 -3.73
CA PHE A 25 0.86 5.41 -2.76
C PHE A 25 0.17 5.98 -1.51
N ALA A 26 0.57 7.17 -1.04
CA ALA A 26 -0.12 7.84 0.06
C ALA A 26 -1.56 8.17 -0.32
N LEU A 27 -1.79 8.77 -1.49
CA LEU A 27 -3.14 9.05 -2.00
C LEU A 27 -3.99 7.79 -2.15
N ALA A 28 -3.40 6.70 -2.66
CA ALA A 28 -4.09 5.42 -2.80
C ALA A 28 -4.48 4.83 -1.43
N ARG A 29 -3.59 4.92 -0.43
CA ARG A 29 -3.87 4.47 0.94
C ARG A 29 -5.02 5.27 1.56
N ASP A 30 -5.01 6.59 1.42
CA ASP A 30 -6.06 7.46 1.95
C ASP A 30 -7.42 7.19 1.29
N ALA A 31 -7.43 6.88 -0.01
CA ALA A 31 -8.66 6.49 -0.72
C ALA A 31 -9.23 5.16 -0.21
N VAL A 32 -8.37 4.17 0.05
CA VAL A 32 -8.78 2.88 0.63
C VAL A 32 -9.33 3.08 2.04
N THR A 33 -8.63 3.81 2.91
CA THR A 33 -9.09 4.09 4.27
C THR A 33 -10.47 4.74 4.26
N ARG A 34 -10.66 5.80 3.47
CA ARG A 34 -11.97 6.46 3.35
C ARG A 34 -13.08 5.53 2.87
N SER A 35 -12.75 4.61 1.96
CA SER A 35 -13.73 3.63 1.45
C SER A 35 -14.13 2.63 2.54
N VAL A 36 -13.15 2.15 3.32
CA VAL A 36 -13.40 1.24 4.46
C VAL A 36 -14.24 1.94 5.53
N ASP A 37 -13.93 3.20 5.86
CA ASP A 37 -14.70 3.99 6.83
C ASP A 37 -16.15 4.23 6.36
N ALA A 38 -16.35 4.48 5.06
CA ALA A 38 -17.69 4.62 4.49
C ALA A 38 -18.49 3.31 4.59
N ILE A 39 -17.86 2.16 4.33
CA ILE A 39 -18.51 0.85 4.49
C ILE A 39 -18.82 0.58 5.97
N HIS A 40 -17.89 0.88 6.88
CA HIS A 40 -18.09 0.71 8.32
C HIS A 40 -19.26 1.55 8.84
N SER A 41 -19.37 2.81 8.41
CA SER A 41 -20.47 3.70 8.82
C SER A 41 -21.83 3.32 8.24
N ALA A 42 -21.87 2.64 7.10
CA ALA A 42 -23.10 2.15 6.49
C ALA A 42 -23.62 0.84 7.10
N LEU A 43 -22.78 0.08 7.80
CA LEU A 43 -23.10 -1.24 8.34
C LEU A 43 -23.34 -1.20 9.86
N THR A 44 -24.19 -2.10 10.35
CA THR A 44 -24.29 -2.32 11.80
C THR A 44 -23.05 -3.06 12.32
N PRO A 45 -22.72 -2.97 13.63
CA PRO A 45 -21.58 -3.69 14.21
C PRO A 45 -21.62 -5.20 13.95
N GLU A 46 -22.80 -5.81 13.99
CA GLU A 46 -23.00 -7.24 13.71
C GLU A 46 -22.72 -7.58 12.25
N GLN A 47 -23.08 -6.70 11.32
CA GLN A 47 -22.81 -6.89 9.89
C GLN A 47 -21.33 -6.68 9.58
N TRP A 48 -20.69 -5.69 10.20
CA TRP A 48 -19.26 -5.46 10.10
C TRP A 48 -18.47 -6.69 10.57
N ASN A 49 -18.88 -7.30 11.68
CA ASN A 49 -18.21 -8.47 12.24
C ASN A 49 -18.30 -9.73 11.39
N ARG A 50 -19.25 -9.78 10.44
CA ARG A 50 -19.38 -10.89 9.47
C ARG A 50 -18.49 -10.73 8.25
N LEU A 51 -17.92 -9.54 8.02
CA LEU A 51 -17.03 -9.32 6.89
C LEU A 51 -15.69 -10.03 7.09
N PRO A 52 -15.11 -10.60 6.02
CA PRO A 52 -13.78 -11.20 6.09
C PRO A 52 -12.71 -10.16 6.43
N ASP A 53 -11.66 -10.60 7.12
CA ASP A 53 -10.55 -9.75 7.56
C ASP A 53 -9.86 -8.99 6.43
N SER A 54 -9.86 -9.54 5.21
CA SER A 54 -9.32 -8.89 4.02
C SER A 54 -10.05 -7.58 3.65
N ILE A 55 -11.32 -7.45 4.02
CA ILE A 55 -12.14 -6.25 3.78
C ILE A 55 -12.04 -5.30 4.97
N ARG A 56 -12.06 -5.84 6.20
CA ARG A 56 -11.96 -5.04 7.42
C ARG A 56 -10.58 -4.41 7.62
N ASN A 57 -9.53 -5.10 7.20
CA ASN A 57 -8.15 -4.66 7.27
C ASN A 57 -7.44 -4.94 5.93
N PRO A 58 -7.68 -4.12 4.89
CA PRO A 58 -7.07 -4.33 3.59
C PRO A 58 -5.55 -4.16 3.69
N ARG A 59 -4.82 -5.27 3.50
CA ARG A 59 -3.35 -5.26 3.50
C ARG A 59 -2.83 -4.59 2.22
N VAL A 60 -2.60 -3.28 2.28
CA VAL A 60 -1.95 -2.51 1.21
C VAL A 60 -0.43 -2.62 1.32
N GLY A 61 0.15 -3.63 0.67
CA GLY A 61 1.59 -3.84 0.55
C GLY A 61 1.92 -4.99 -0.43
N PRO A 62 3.15 -5.05 -0.98
CA PRO A 62 3.56 -6.18 -1.80
C PRO A 62 3.32 -7.46 -1.00
N ARG A 63 2.45 -8.30 -1.56
CA ARG A 63 2.02 -9.60 -1.05
C ARG A 63 3.20 -10.27 -0.36
N SER A 64 3.19 -10.29 0.97
CA SER A 64 4.12 -11.14 1.72
C SER A 64 3.95 -12.54 1.15
N ALA A 65 4.96 -13.00 0.42
CA ALA A 65 5.16 -14.40 0.11
C ALA A 65 5.44 -15.11 1.45
N ALA A 66 4.38 -15.33 2.21
CA ALA A 66 4.32 -16.28 3.31
C ALA A 66 3.06 -17.08 3.04
N GLY A 67 3.14 -17.90 1.99
CA GLY A 67 2.28 -19.05 1.86
C GLY A 67 2.39 -19.82 3.16
N SER A 68 1.27 -19.88 3.87
CA SER A 68 1.03 -20.82 4.94
C SER A 68 1.38 -22.20 4.39
N ASN A 69 2.58 -22.68 4.72
CA ASN A 69 2.98 -24.04 4.46
C ASN A 69 2.34 -24.88 5.55
N ASN A 70 1.08 -25.25 5.34
CA ASN A 70 0.40 -26.20 6.20
C ASN A 70 -0.34 -27.22 5.34
N ASN A 71 -0.04 -28.48 5.65
CA ASN A 71 -0.77 -29.69 5.30
C ASN A 71 -0.28 -30.49 4.07
N ARG A 72 0.73 -31.34 4.30
CA ARG A 72 0.72 -32.70 3.76
C ARG A 72 0.91 -33.70 4.90
N ASN A 73 -0.15 -34.49 5.07
CA ASN A 73 -0.27 -35.72 5.82
C ASN A 73 0.76 -36.77 5.37
#